data_AF-A0AAD0P511-F1
#
_entry.id   AF-A0AAD0P511-F1
#
_cell.length_a   1.000
_cell.length_b   1.000
_cell.length_c   1.000
_cell.angle_alpha   90.00
_cell.angle_beta   90.00
_cell.angle_gamma   90.00
#
_symmetry.space_group_name_H-M   'P 1'
#
loop_
_entity.id
_entity.type
_entity.pdbx_description
1 polymer ?
#
loop_
_entity_poly.entity_id
_entity_poly.type
_entity_poly.pdbx_seq_one_letter_code
_entity_poly.pdbx_strand_id
1 'polypeptide(L)'
;MGRSFANLHIKSNNLEKTVEALRELSEGHAKVLGQSNHEAPESKVVMYVSKSNENWISVLHDYFVWGTVKEAGKTLSQLIGEPVMTAGYMNEEIFELSLFENGDIQAEKIFCEQWTRDEYEQLREERLNDDYLRKALDIRNEDFDGFIGITSPGQAVDKLSELVSMSLWSDWEWIPYEETLRKRFVKYEF
;
A
#
# COMPACT_ATOMS: atom_id res chain seq x y z
N MET A 1 -0.36 7.31 -21.62
CA MET A 1 -0.60 6.26 -20.60
C MET A 1 -0.62 6.98 -19.27
N GLY A 2 -1.69 6.85 -18.50
CA GLY A 2 -1.82 7.49 -17.18
C GLY A 2 -0.84 6.90 -16.17
N ARG A 3 -0.61 7.61 -15.07
CA ARG A 3 0.27 7.13 -13.99
C ARG A 3 -0.43 6.02 -13.20
N SER A 4 0.31 4.97 -12.85
CA SER A 4 -0.14 3.91 -11.95
C SER A 4 0.97 3.59 -10.96
N PHE A 5 0.61 3.21 -9.75
CA PHE A 5 1.54 2.72 -8.73
C PHE A 5 0.79 1.84 -7.74
N ALA A 6 1.51 0.96 -7.03
CA ALA A 6 0.99 0.38 -5.82
C ALA A 6 2.09 0.20 -4.78
N ASN A 7 1.76 0.48 -3.53
CA ASN A 7 2.68 0.39 -2.42
C ASN A 7 1.99 0.00 -1.13
N LEU A 8 2.82 -0.41 -0.17
CA LEU A 8 2.40 -0.94 1.11
C LEU A 8 3.02 -0.12 2.22
N HIS A 9 2.26 0.11 3.29
CA HIS A 9 2.70 0.84 4.47
C HIS A 9 2.32 0.07 5.72
N ILE A 10 3.27 -0.17 6.60
CA ILE A 10 3.10 -0.91 7.85
C ILE A 10 3.05 0.11 8.98
N LYS A 11 2.02 0.05 9.82
CA LYS A 11 1.90 0.93 10.99
C LYS A 11 2.83 0.47 12.11
N SER A 12 4.13 0.65 11.92
CA SER A 12 5.19 0.20 12.82
C SER A 12 6.29 1.25 12.98
N ASN A 13 6.91 1.26 14.16
CA ASN A 13 8.12 2.03 14.42
C ASN A 13 9.38 1.15 14.48
N ASN A 14 9.22 -0.18 14.39
CA ASN A 14 10.26 -1.19 14.52
C ASN A 14 10.68 -1.73 13.14
N LEU A 15 11.76 -1.15 12.61
CA LEU A 15 12.30 -1.53 11.30
C LEU A 15 12.84 -2.97 11.28
N GLU A 16 13.46 -3.44 12.36
CA GLU A 16 14.02 -4.79 12.43
C GLU A 16 12.92 -5.85 12.30
N LYS A 17 11.86 -5.72 13.11
CA LYS A 17 10.67 -6.58 13.04
C LYS A 17 10.03 -6.55 11.66
N THR A 18 9.94 -5.36 11.05
CA THR A 18 9.42 -5.23 9.68
C THR A 18 10.26 -5.99 8.67
N VAL A 19 11.59 -5.83 8.71
CA VAL A 19 12.50 -6.51 7.77
C VAL A 19 12.45 -8.03 7.95
N GLU A 20 12.31 -8.52 9.19
CA GLU A 20 12.10 -9.96 9.47
C GLU A 20 10.79 -10.47 8.87
N ALA A 21 9.68 -9.75 9.05
CA ALA A 21 8.39 -10.13 8.46
C ALA A 21 8.42 -10.09 6.92
N LEU A 22 9.15 -9.14 6.32
CA LEU A 22 9.35 -9.08 4.86
C LEU A 22 10.20 -10.25 4.34
N ARG A 23 11.22 -10.67 5.10
CA ARG A 23 11.99 -11.88 4.80
C ARG A 23 11.09 -13.11 4.84
N GLU A 24 10.26 -13.25 5.87
CA GLU A 24 9.32 -14.37 5.98
C GLU A 24 8.27 -14.35 4.87
N LEU A 25 7.77 -13.18 4.48
CA LEU A 25 6.89 -13.01 3.32
C LEU A 25 7.58 -13.51 2.03
N SER A 26 8.84 -13.18 1.84
CA SER A 26 9.65 -13.59 0.69
C SER A 26 9.90 -15.11 0.66
N GLU A 27 10.30 -15.70 1.78
CA GLU A 27 10.72 -17.11 1.86
C GLU A 27 9.51 -18.06 1.98
N GLY A 28 8.48 -17.68 2.73
CA GLY A 28 7.33 -18.53 3.03
C GLY A 28 6.10 -18.29 2.15
N HIS A 29 6.00 -17.12 1.52
CA HIS A 29 4.79 -16.68 0.81
C HIS A 29 5.08 -16.08 -0.58
N ALA A 30 6.18 -16.49 -1.22
CA ALA A 30 6.69 -15.98 -2.50
C ALA A 30 5.63 -15.80 -3.61
N LYS A 31 4.56 -16.60 -3.61
CA LYS A 31 3.42 -16.48 -4.53
C LYS A 31 2.75 -15.10 -4.49
N VAL A 32 2.65 -14.46 -3.33
CA VAL A 32 2.04 -13.12 -3.20
C VAL A 32 2.98 -12.01 -3.68
N LEU A 33 4.21 -12.36 -4.03
CA LEU A 33 5.23 -11.52 -4.67
C LEU A 33 5.48 -11.93 -6.12
N GLY A 34 4.58 -12.73 -6.71
CA GLY A 34 4.63 -13.12 -8.12
C GLY A 34 5.59 -14.26 -8.45
N GLN A 35 6.24 -14.86 -7.45
CA GLN A 35 7.12 -16.00 -7.65
C GLN A 35 6.32 -17.30 -7.63
N SER A 36 6.49 -18.14 -8.65
CA SER A 36 5.90 -19.47 -8.67
C SER A 36 6.85 -20.49 -8.02
N ASN A 37 6.32 -21.42 -7.22
CA ASN A 37 7.11 -22.47 -6.54
C ASN A 37 7.77 -23.48 -7.49
N HIS A 38 7.63 -23.31 -8.81
CA HIS A 38 8.03 -24.29 -9.83
C HIS A 38 9.35 -23.96 -10.55
N GLU A 39 9.93 -22.79 -10.31
CA GLU A 39 11.23 -22.40 -10.85
C GLU A 39 12.12 -21.96 -9.71
N ALA A 40 13.38 -22.40 -9.70
CA ALA A 40 14.35 -21.85 -8.77
C ALA A 40 14.36 -20.33 -8.99
N PRO A 41 14.20 -19.50 -7.93
CA PRO A 41 14.23 -18.05 -8.12
C PRO A 41 15.60 -17.69 -8.67
N GLU A 42 15.67 -17.35 -9.97
CA GLU A 42 16.93 -16.95 -10.61
C GLU A 42 17.46 -15.63 -10.03
N SER A 43 16.61 -14.89 -9.29
CA SER A 43 16.92 -13.64 -8.62
C SER A 43 16.38 -13.61 -7.18
N LYS A 44 17.15 -12.99 -6.29
CA LYS A 44 16.71 -12.62 -4.94
C LYS A 44 15.51 -11.67 -5.02
N VAL A 45 14.58 -11.79 -4.07
CA VAL A 45 13.47 -10.85 -3.95
C VAL A 45 14.02 -9.51 -3.50
N VAL A 46 13.72 -8.45 -4.25
CA VAL A 46 14.19 -7.09 -3.97
C VAL A 46 13.04 -6.25 -3.46
N MET A 47 13.16 -5.77 -2.22
CA MET A 47 12.22 -4.81 -1.66
C MET A 47 12.94 -3.50 -1.34
N TYR A 48 12.24 -2.39 -1.51
CA TYR A 48 12.71 -1.08 -1.11
C TYR A 48 11.91 -0.63 0.11
N VAL A 49 12.61 -0.39 1.22
CA VAL A 49 11.98 -0.11 2.51
C VAL A 49 12.39 1.28 3.01
N SER A 50 11.44 2.06 3.50
CA SER A 50 11.68 3.39 4.05
C SER A 50 10.85 3.64 5.30
N LYS A 51 11.49 4.02 6.40
CA LYS A 51 10.77 4.60 7.55
C LYS A 51 10.25 5.97 7.13
N SER A 52 8.96 6.04 6.81
CA SER A 52 8.35 7.21 6.17
C SER A 52 8.00 8.30 7.16
N ASN A 53 7.61 7.91 8.37
CA ASN A 53 7.50 8.80 9.53
C ASN A 53 7.72 7.97 10.81
N GLU A 54 7.32 8.50 11.97
CA GLU A 54 7.50 7.84 13.27
C GLU A 54 6.72 6.51 13.39
N ASN A 55 5.59 6.40 12.69
CA ASN A 55 4.59 5.35 12.85
C ASN A 55 4.40 4.47 11.62
N TRP A 56 5.02 4.81 10.48
CA TRP A 56 4.82 4.11 9.21
C TRP A 56 6.14 3.75 8.53
N ILE A 57 6.22 2.50 8.08
CA ILE A 57 7.29 1.99 7.22
C ILE A 57 6.68 1.64 5.86
N SER A 58 7.17 2.27 4.81
CA SER A 58 6.74 2.06 3.42
C SER A 58 7.60 1.02 2.74
N VAL A 59 6.97 0.19 1.91
CA VAL A 59 7.58 -0.89 1.16
C VAL A 59 7.15 -0.79 -0.30
N LEU A 60 8.14 -0.82 -1.20
CA LEU A 60 7.94 -0.89 -2.64
C LEU A 60 8.52 -2.21 -3.15
N HIS A 61 7.85 -2.82 -4.11
CA HIS A 61 8.22 -4.09 -4.73
C HIS A 61 7.69 -4.11 -6.16
N ASP A 62 8.37 -4.81 -7.07
CA ASP A 62 8.03 -4.82 -8.50
C ASP A 62 6.69 -5.47 -8.82
N TYR A 63 6.32 -6.48 -8.04
CA TYR A 63 5.03 -7.16 -8.13
C TYR A 63 3.85 -6.37 -7.53
N PHE A 64 4.10 -5.25 -6.86
CA PHE A 64 3.00 -4.44 -6.32
C PHE A 64 2.35 -3.65 -7.44
N VAL A 65 1.17 -4.11 -7.83
CA VAL A 65 0.26 -3.40 -8.72
C VAL A 65 -1.14 -3.41 -8.12
N TRP A 66 -2.05 -2.60 -8.68
CA TRP A 66 -3.46 -2.66 -8.35
C TRP A 66 -3.98 -4.10 -8.48
N GLY A 67 -4.69 -4.60 -7.46
CA GLY A 67 -5.14 -5.99 -7.36
C GLY A 67 -4.18 -6.95 -6.66
N THR A 68 -2.87 -6.90 -6.89
CA THR A 68 -1.92 -7.84 -6.25
C THR A 68 -1.41 -7.36 -4.89
N VAL A 69 -1.27 -6.04 -4.71
CA VAL A 69 -0.74 -5.45 -3.47
C VAL A 69 -1.59 -5.81 -2.24
N LYS A 70 -2.90 -6.03 -2.41
CA LYS A 70 -3.83 -6.42 -1.35
C LYS A 70 -3.48 -7.76 -0.72
N GLU A 71 -3.17 -8.77 -1.54
CA GLU A 71 -2.81 -10.10 -1.05
C GLU A 71 -1.47 -10.08 -0.29
N ALA A 72 -0.52 -9.25 -0.74
CA ALA A 72 0.72 -9.01 0.00
C ALA A 72 0.44 -8.29 1.34
N GLY A 73 -0.40 -7.25 1.33
CA GLY A 73 -0.79 -6.52 2.54
C GLY A 73 -1.51 -7.39 3.57
N LYS A 74 -2.45 -8.20 3.10
CA LYS A 74 -3.16 -9.19 3.91
C LYS A 74 -2.20 -10.16 4.56
N THR A 75 -1.37 -10.84 3.77
CA THR A 75 -0.41 -11.84 4.26
C THR A 75 0.58 -11.22 5.25
N LEU A 76 1.12 -10.04 4.91
CA LEU A 76 2.08 -9.37 5.77
C LEU A 76 1.46 -8.94 7.10
N SER A 77 0.21 -8.46 7.11
CA SER A 77 -0.49 -8.09 8.35
C SER A 77 -0.67 -9.27 9.31
N GLN A 78 -0.76 -10.49 8.79
CA GLN A 78 -0.81 -11.71 9.59
C GLN A 78 0.56 -12.07 10.17
N LEU A 79 1.63 -11.96 9.38
CA LEU A 79 2.99 -12.28 9.80
C LEU A 79 3.50 -11.31 10.87
N ILE A 80 3.26 -10.01 10.66
CA ILE A 80 3.80 -8.96 11.54
C ILE A 80 2.90 -8.67 12.74
N GLY A 81 1.61 -9.04 12.67
CA GLY A 81 0.61 -8.76 13.70
C GLY A 81 0.39 -7.26 13.94
N GLU A 82 0.62 -6.43 12.92
CA GLU A 82 0.43 -4.97 12.96
C GLU A 82 -0.43 -4.54 11.77
N PRO A 83 -1.11 -3.38 11.86
CA PRO A 83 -1.90 -2.88 10.75
C PRO A 83 -1.05 -2.61 9.51
N VAL A 84 -1.53 -3.09 8.36
CA VAL A 84 -0.91 -2.87 7.05
C VAL A 84 -1.90 -2.16 6.15
N MET A 85 -1.46 -1.06 5.57
CA MET A 85 -2.18 -0.27 4.59
C MET A 85 -1.62 -0.58 3.20
N THR A 86 -2.50 -0.79 2.23
CA THR A 86 -2.12 -0.86 0.81
C THR A 86 -2.75 0.31 0.07
N ALA A 87 -1.98 0.98 -0.76
CA ALA A 87 -2.43 2.04 -1.63
C ALA A 87 -2.17 1.62 -3.08
N GLY A 88 -3.23 1.53 -3.87
CA GLY A 88 -3.18 1.22 -5.29
C GLY A 88 -3.77 2.37 -6.10
N TYR A 89 -3.04 2.88 -7.09
CA TYR A 89 -3.47 3.95 -7.96
C TYR A 89 -3.40 3.48 -9.40
N MET A 90 -4.48 3.64 -10.15
CA MET A 90 -4.57 3.14 -11.52
C MET A 90 -5.10 4.22 -12.46
N ASN A 91 -4.31 4.51 -13.49
CA ASN A 91 -4.68 5.30 -14.67
C ASN A 91 -5.32 6.67 -14.38
N GLU A 92 -5.07 7.26 -13.21
CA GLU A 92 -5.73 8.50 -12.77
C GLU A 92 -7.25 8.41 -12.56
N GLU A 93 -7.79 7.20 -12.62
CA GLU A 93 -9.23 6.90 -12.53
C GLU A 93 -9.60 6.31 -11.17
N ILE A 94 -8.68 5.55 -10.56
CA ILE A 94 -8.94 4.82 -9.33
C ILE A 94 -7.79 5.02 -8.35
N PHE A 95 -8.14 5.33 -7.11
CA PHE A 95 -7.27 5.19 -5.95
C PHE A 95 -7.97 4.28 -4.95
N GLU A 96 -7.39 3.10 -4.70
CA GLU A 96 -7.88 2.14 -3.72
C GLU A 96 -6.98 2.14 -2.49
N LEU A 97 -7.61 2.23 -1.33
CA LEU A 97 -6.98 2.21 -0.03
C LEU A 97 -7.57 1.07 0.79
N SER A 98 -6.76 0.11 1.20
CA SER A 98 -7.19 -1.02 2.00
C SER A 98 -6.35 -1.13 3.26
N LEU A 99 -6.97 -1.46 4.39
CA LEU A 99 -6.31 -1.70 5.68
C LEU A 99 -6.58 -3.12 6.15
N PHE A 100 -5.50 -3.80 6.49
CA PHE A 100 -5.50 -5.18 6.97
C PHE A 100 -4.95 -5.23 8.39
N GLU A 101 -5.50 -6.13 9.19
CA GLU A 101 -5.00 -6.45 10.53
C GLU A 101 -5.19 -7.95 10.76
N ASN A 102 -4.11 -8.63 11.18
CA ASN A 102 -4.10 -10.07 11.46
C ASN A 102 -4.61 -10.95 10.30
N GLY A 103 -4.37 -10.54 9.05
CA GLY A 103 -4.79 -11.29 7.86
C GLY A 103 -6.21 -11.01 7.38
N ASP A 104 -6.95 -10.13 8.05
CA ASP A 104 -8.31 -9.75 7.69
C ASP A 104 -8.38 -8.30 7.21
N ILE A 105 -9.18 -8.05 6.18
CA ILE A 105 -9.49 -6.69 5.77
C ILE A 105 -10.40 -6.03 6.82
N GLN A 106 -10.00 -4.86 7.31
CA GLN A 106 -10.71 -4.12 8.34
C GLN A 106 -11.47 -2.92 7.80
N ALA A 107 -10.92 -2.28 6.78
CA ALA A 107 -11.55 -1.20 6.05
C ALA A 107 -10.97 -1.09 4.63
N GLU A 108 -11.81 -0.65 3.71
CA GLU A 108 -11.47 -0.35 2.33
C GLU A 108 -12.23 0.89 1.86
N LYS A 109 -11.56 1.69 1.03
CA LYS A 109 -12.16 2.84 0.38
C LYS A 109 -11.59 2.97 -1.03
N ILE A 110 -12.48 3.10 -2.00
CA ILE A 110 -12.12 3.39 -3.38
C ILE A 110 -12.50 4.86 -3.68
N PHE A 111 -11.56 5.64 -4.16
CA PHE A 111 -11.74 7.01 -4.61
C PHE A 111 -11.72 7.00 -6.13
N CYS A 112 -12.85 7.35 -6.72
CA CYS A 112 -13.03 7.46 -8.17
C CYS A 112 -14.28 8.28 -8.45
N GLU A 113 -14.36 8.78 -9.68
CA GLU A 113 -15.54 9.46 -10.18
C GLU A 113 -16.71 8.47 -10.39
N GLN A 114 -17.94 8.98 -10.33
CA GLN A 114 -19.13 8.14 -10.44
C GLN A 114 -19.18 7.37 -11.77
N TRP A 115 -18.79 8.01 -12.88
CA TRP A 115 -18.77 7.36 -14.18
C TRP A 115 -17.79 6.18 -14.24
N THR A 116 -16.64 6.28 -13.56
CA THR A 116 -15.69 5.17 -13.42
C THR A 116 -16.33 4.02 -12.65
N ARG A 117 -17.06 4.29 -11.55
CA ARG A 117 -17.79 3.23 -10.83
C ARG A 117 -18.86 2.56 -11.69
N ASP A 118 -19.52 3.32 -12.55
CA ASP A 118 -20.56 2.81 -13.43
C ASP A 118 -19.96 1.95 -14.58
N GLU A 119 -18.77 2.30 -15.07
CA GLU A 119 -18.04 1.52 -16.09
C GLU A 119 -17.45 0.21 -15.55
N TYR A 120 -16.89 0.25 -14.33
CA TYR A 120 -16.30 -0.91 -13.67
C TYR A 120 -17.33 -1.52 -12.69
N GLU A 121 -18.28 -2.32 -13.20
CA GLU A 121 -19.39 -2.90 -12.40
C GLU A 121 -18.95 -3.69 -11.13
N GLN A 122 -17.71 -4.19 -11.14
CA GLN A 122 -17.11 -4.97 -10.04
C GLN A 122 -16.35 -4.10 -9.02
N LEU A 123 -16.23 -2.78 -9.26
CA LEU A 123 -15.51 -1.85 -8.40
C LEU A 123 -16.31 -1.57 -7.13
N ARG A 124 -16.19 -2.46 -6.16
CA ARG A 124 -16.87 -2.40 -4.87
C ARG A 124 -15.89 -2.69 -3.76
N GLU A 125 -15.99 -1.89 -2.72
CA GLU A 125 -15.25 -2.11 -1.48
C GLU A 125 -15.68 -3.43 -0.82
N GLU A 126 -14.72 -4.26 -0.45
CA GLU A 126 -14.93 -5.51 0.28
C GLU A 126 -15.42 -5.25 1.70
N ARG A 127 -14.96 -4.16 2.33
CA ARG A 127 -15.37 -3.78 3.68
C ARG A 127 -15.36 -2.27 3.91
N LEU A 128 -16.54 -1.66 3.87
CA LEU A 128 -16.73 -0.25 4.26
C LEU A 128 -16.74 -0.10 5.78
N ASN A 129 -15.73 0.57 6.34
CA ASN A 129 -15.61 0.81 7.78
C ASN A 129 -14.82 2.10 8.04
N ASP A 130 -15.49 3.22 7.81
CA ASP A 130 -14.94 4.58 7.91
C ASP A 130 -14.39 4.88 9.32
N ASP A 131 -15.06 4.39 10.37
CA ASP A 131 -14.60 4.56 11.75
C ASP A 131 -13.26 3.87 12.02
N TYR A 132 -13.06 2.66 11.49
CA TYR A 132 -11.79 1.97 11.61
C TYR A 132 -10.73 2.65 10.75
N LEU A 133 -11.06 3.00 9.50
CA LEU A 133 -10.15 3.68 8.57
C LEU A 133 -9.57 4.95 9.22
N ARG A 134 -10.44 5.79 9.78
CA ARG A 134 -10.06 7.01 10.49
C ARG A 134 -9.14 6.74 11.68
N LYS A 135 -9.48 5.77 12.52
CA LYS A 135 -8.69 5.40 13.72
C LYS A 135 -7.31 4.84 13.34
N ALA A 136 -7.27 3.97 12.33
CA ALA A 136 -6.03 3.35 11.87
C ALA A 136 -5.09 4.38 11.22
N LEU A 137 -5.63 5.35 10.49
CA LEU A 137 -4.85 6.44 9.91
C LEU A 137 -4.49 7.56 10.91
N ASP A 138 -5.08 7.54 12.10
CA ASP A 138 -4.92 8.57 13.14
C ASP A 138 -5.34 9.98 12.68
N ILE A 139 -6.47 10.05 11.95
CA ILE A 139 -7.00 11.28 11.38
C ILE A 139 -8.12 11.86 12.27
N ARG A 140 -8.10 13.18 12.48
CA ARG A 140 -9.16 13.91 13.20
C ARG A 140 -10.47 13.85 12.42
N ASN A 141 -11.61 13.76 13.10
CA ASN A 141 -12.93 13.66 12.45
C ASN A 141 -13.16 14.73 11.37
N GLU A 142 -12.86 15.99 11.69
CA GLU A 142 -13.08 17.14 10.79
C GLU A 142 -12.30 17.01 9.48
N ASP A 143 -11.06 16.52 9.55
CA ASP A 143 -10.23 16.31 8.37
C ASP A 143 -10.68 15.07 7.58
N PHE A 144 -11.18 14.06 8.29
CA PHE A 144 -11.61 12.79 7.70
C PHE A 144 -12.88 12.95 6.86
N ASP A 145 -13.87 13.71 7.34
CA ASP A 145 -15.12 13.97 6.61
C ASP A 145 -14.85 14.62 5.25
N GLY A 146 -13.90 15.57 5.20
CA GLY A 146 -13.47 16.20 3.95
C GLY A 146 -12.71 15.23 3.04
N PHE A 147 -11.95 14.30 3.61
CA PHE A 147 -11.17 13.32 2.86
C PHE A 147 -12.05 12.25 2.19
N ILE A 148 -12.99 11.63 2.91
CA ILE A 148 -13.80 10.52 2.38
C ILE A 148 -14.77 10.94 1.27
N GLY A 149 -15.04 12.24 1.15
CA GLY A 149 -15.89 12.83 0.11
C GLY A 149 -15.16 13.14 -1.20
N ILE A 150 -13.84 12.97 -1.26
CA ILE A 150 -13.07 13.20 -2.48
C ILE A 150 -13.41 12.12 -3.52
N THR A 151 -13.71 12.52 -4.74
CA THR A 151 -13.91 11.61 -5.88
C THR A 151 -12.69 11.54 -6.79
N SER A 152 -11.92 12.63 -6.88
CA SER A 152 -10.70 12.68 -7.69
C SER A 152 -9.58 11.83 -7.06
N PRO A 153 -9.13 10.76 -7.73
CA PRO A 153 -8.11 9.85 -7.18
C PRO A 153 -6.81 10.57 -6.80
N GLY A 154 -6.30 11.43 -7.69
CA GLY A 154 -5.05 12.16 -7.44
C GLY A 154 -5.16 13.09 -6.23
N GLN A 155 -6.28 13.81 -6.09
CA GLN A 155 -6.53 14.66 -4.93
C GLN A 155 -6.66 13.84 -3.64
N ALA A 156 -7.24 12.64 -3.70
CA ALA A 156 -7.33 11.75 -2.55
C ALA A 156 -5.93 11.26 -2.11
N VAL A 157 -5.05 10.90 -3.06
CA VAL A 157 -3.65 10.55 -2.76
C VAL A 157 -2.91 11.73 -2.12
N ASP A 158 -3.03 12.92 -2.70
CA ASP A 158 -2.40 14.14 -2.17
C ASP A 158 -2.90 14.45 -0.76
N LYS A 159 -4.23 14.43 -0.57
CA LYS A 159 -4.84 14.74 0.72
C LYS A 159 -4.47 13.73 1.78
N LEU A 160 -4.50 12.43 1.46
CA LEU A 160 -4.08 11.41 2.40
C LEU A 160 -2.61 11.57 2.75
N SER A 161 -1.74 11.78 1.75
CA SER A 161 -0.30 11.98 1.97
C SER A 161 -0.01 13.12 2.96
N GLU A 162 -0.77 14.21 2.87
CA GLU A 162 -0.72 15.33 3.83
C GLU A 162 -1.15 14.87 5.23
N LEU A 163 -2.32 14.23 5.34
CA LEU A 163 -2.92 13.84 6.63
C LEU A 163 -2.06 12.84 7.40
N VAL A 164 -1.47 11.85 6.71
CA VAL A 164 -0.59 10.86 7.33
C VAL A 164 0.88 11.29 7.34
N SER A 165 1.20 12.48 6.82
CA SER A 165 2.58 13.01 6.72
C SER A 165 3.55 11.99 6.10
N MET A 166 3.12 11.32 5.03
CA MET A 166 3.95 10.41 4.24
C MET A 166 3.58 10.48 2.77
N SER A 167 4.59 10.43 1.89
CA SER A 167 4.34 10.42 0.44
C SER A 167 3.80 9.06 0.01
N LEU A 168 2.57 9.03 -0.50
CA LEU A 168 1.99 7.86 -1.16
C LEU A 168 2.35 7.79 -2.65
N TRP A 169 2.71 8.92 -3.26
CA TRP A 169 3.30 8.95 -4.61
C TRP A 169 4.69 8.33 -4.59
N SER A 170 4.77 7.02 -4.67
CA SER A 170 6.02 6.28 -4.70
C SER A 170 5.82 4.96 -5.41
N ASP A 171 6.69 4.68 -6.38
CA ASP A 171 6.72 3.43 -7.12
C ASP A 171 8.16 2.94 -7.22
N TRP A 172 8.35 1.62 -7.25
CA TRP A 172 9.68 1.02 -7.36
C TRP A 172 10.36 1.40 -8.68
N GLU A 173 9.59 1.55 -9.77
CA GLU A 173 10.08 1.92 -11.11
C GLU A 173 10.70 3.31 -11.10
N TRP A 174 10.30 4.17 -10.16
CA TRP A 174 10.75 5.56 -10.11
C TRP A 174 12.05 5.73 -9.31
N ILE A 175 12.45 4.76 -8.49
CA ILE A 175 13.68 4.83 -7.66
C ILE A 175 14.95 5.11 -8.49
N PRO A 176 15.15 4.49 -9.68
CA PRO A 176 16.29 4.80 -10.54
C PRO A 176 16.26 6.22 -11.10
N TYR A 177 15.13 6.91 -11.11
CA TYR A 177 14.96 8.20 -11.79
C TYR A 177 14.71 9.37 -10.82
N GLU A 178 14.16 9.12 -9.64
CA GLU A 178 13.82 10.13 -8.64
C GLU A 178 14.80 10.12 -7.46
N GLU A 179 15.60 11.19 -7.35
CA GLU A 179 16.63 11.31 -6.31
C GLU A 179 16.06 11.28 -4.89
N THR A 180 14.88 11.85 -4.69
CA THR A 180 14.18 11.88 -3.40
C THR A 180 13.81 10.48 -2.93
N LEU A 181 13.26 9.64 -3.82
CA LEU A 181 12.95 8.24 -3.51
C LEU A 181 14.21 7.44 -3.26
N ARG A 182 15.23 7.60 -4.12
CA ARG A 182 16.52 6.90 -3.97
C ARG A 182 17.21 7.16 -2.63
N LYS A 183 17.11 8.40 -2.11
CA LYS A 183 17.68 8.76 -0.81
C LYS A 183 16.86 8.23 0.37
N ARG A 184 15.54 8.08 0.20
CA ARG A 184 14.61 7.69 1.26
C ARG A 184 14.49 6.18 1.44
N PHE A 185 14.57 5.43 0.34
CA PHE A 185 14.35 3.99 0.33
C PHE A 185 15.68 3.22 0.33
N VAL A 186 15.77 2.23 1.22
CA VAL A 186 16.90 1.30 1.31
C VAL A 186 16.53 0.01 0.62
N LYS A 187 17.44 -0.51 -0.21
CA LYS A 187 17.27 -1.78 -0.91
C LYS A 187 17.58 -2.96 0.03
N TYR A 188 16.65 -3.90 0.12
CA TYR A 188 16.81 -5.19 0.79
C TYR A 188 16.72 -6.32 -0.23
N GLU A 189 17.59 -7.32 -0.10
CA GLU A 189 17.59 -8.52 -0.92
C GLU A 189 17.43 -9.73 0.00
N PHE A 190 16.38 -10.53 -0.24
CA PHE A 190 16.08 -11.75 0.49
C PHE A 190 16.43 -12.97 -0.35
#